data_AF-A0A7C5I8P7-F1
#
_entry.id   AF-A0A7C5I8P7-F1
#
_cell.length_a   1.000
_cell.length_b   1.000
_cell.length_c   1.000
_cell.angle_alpha   90.00
_cell.angle_beta   90.00
_cell.angle_gamma   90.00
#
_symmetry.space_group_name_H-M   'P 1'
#
loop_
_entity.id
_entity.type
_entity.pdbx_description
1 polymer ?
#
loop_
_entity_poly.entity_id
_entity_poly.type
_entity_poly.pdbx_seq_one_letter_code
_entity_poly.pdbx_strand_id
1 'polypeptide(L)'
;MQPSARSASRVRGMRPSEHWPASPRAALSSFQLRSEPGLDPAWLPFPAMPAGTMTAAPHGSGPVDALELMRMQHWGGPEALLLVTGRDLAAPGCASVFGYADRRLRMAAVSTFRLKSPDARLTRERVTRVAIHELLHLEGRRHCKDPFCAMHPASNLEELDRRTMQLCERCRRPARRWRAAVLAAAACLVFSFAVDASLKALVRKASPFSWRRQPDGAEVLYRKAAVLKLPGEAEARTAAEVLNRLFAEIDPPPLTVRAEGPRARVVAGPWTVFEIDAAASGGYPAEEFARQWAARMEPLLQGKGSASEGCPDCHTFRREEVRQAILQRTRLWR
;
A
#
# COMPACT_ATOMS: atom_id res chain seq x y z
N MET A 1 -66.47 -21.62 -22.25
CA MET A 1 -65.51 -21.81 -21.14
C MET A 1 -64.54 -22.91 -21.54
N GLN A 2 -63.30 -22.56 -21.88
CA GLN A 2 -62.21 -23.50 -22.16
C GLN A 2 -61.36 -23.68 -20.90
N PRO A 3 -60.89 -24.89 -20.57
CA PRO A 3 -59.81 -25.07 -19.60
C PRO A 3 -58.44 -24.95 -20.28
N SER A 4 -57.59 -24.14 -19.65
CA SER A 4 -56.22 -23.80 -20.01
C SER A 4 -55.28 -25.02 -20.10
N ALA A 5 -54.52 -25.09 -21.21
CA ALA A 5 -53.36 -25.95 -21.37
C ALA A 5 -52.23 -25.48 -20.44
N ARG A 6 -51.85 -26.33 -19.47
CA ARG A 6 -50.59 -26.17 -18.71
C ARG A 6 -49.44 -26.71 -19.54
N SER A 7 -48.47 -25.84 -19.77
CA SER A 7 -47.27 -26.12 -20.55
C SER A 7 -46.39 -27.18 -19.88
N ALA A 8 -46.11 -28.23 -20.64
CA ALA A 8 -44.98 -29.10 -20.41
C ALA A 8 -43.70 -28.27 -20.61
N SER A 9 -43.09 -27.82 -19.51
CA SER A 9 -41.77 -27.21 -19.52
C SER A 9 -40.74 -28.26 -19.94
N ARG A 10 -40.32 -28.16 -21.21
CA ARG A 10 -39.18 -28.85 -21.81
C ARG A 10 -37.99 -28.93 -20.85
N VAL A 11 -37.71 -30.13 -20.34
CA VAL A 11 -36.36 -30.49 -19.92
C VAL A 11 -35.53 -30.54 -21.21
N ARG A 12 -34.86 -29.42 -21.54
CA ARG A 12 -33.84 -29.41 -22.59
C ARG A 12 -32.73 -30.33 -22.12
N GLY A 13 -32.65 -31.51 -22.73
CA GLY A 13 -31.49 -32.40 -22.68
C GLY A 13 -30.27 -31.62 -23.15
N MET A 14 -29.47 -31.17 -22.18
CA MET A 14 -28.18 -30.57 -22.43
C MET A 14 -27.21 -31.76 -22.49
N ARG A 15 -26.82 -32.15 -23.72
CA ARG A 15 -25.75 -33.12 -23.91
C ARG A 15 -24.51 -32.64 -23.14
N PRO A 16 -23.81 -33.49 -22.38
CA PRO A 16 -22.53 -33.12 -21.84
C PRO A 16 -21.59 -32.96 -23.04
N SER A 17 -21.26 -31.73 -23.38
CA SER A 17 -20.07 -31.47 -24.17
C SER A 17 -18.89 -31.86 -23.28
N GLU A 18 -18.49 -33.12 -23.40
CA GLU A 18 -17.11 -33.55 -23.29
C GLU A 18 -16.24 -32.56 -24.11
N HIS A 19 -14.97 -32.41 -23.75
CA HIS A 19 -14.04 -31.38 -24.24
C HIS A 19 -14.04 -30.09 -23.39
N TRP A 20 -13.50 -30.24 -22.18
CA TRP A 20 -12.65 -29.18 -21.64
C TRP A 20 -11.55 -28.89 -22.67
N PRO A 21 -11.24 -27.63 -23.03
CA PRO A 21 -10.18 -27.35 -23.99
C PRO A 21 -8.87 -27.94 -23.48
N ALA A 22 -8.02 -28.39 -24.39
CA ALA A 22 -6.72 -29.02 -24.12
C ALA A 22 -5.71 -28.12 -23.35
N SER A 23 -6.14 -26.99 -22.77
CA SER A 23 -5.33 -26.22 -21.84
C SER A 23 -6.17 -25.73 -20.64
N PRO A 24 -5.69 -25.91 -19.39
CA PRO A 24 -6.27 -25.33 -18.17
C PRO A 24 -6.26 -23.78 -18.12
N ARG A 25 -5.79 -23.09 -19.17
CA ARG A 25 -5.42 -21.67 -19.14
C ARG A 25 -6.59 -20.70 -19.01
N ALA A 26 -7.83 -21.12 -19.21
CA ALA A 26 -8.97 -20.19 -19.14
C ALA A 26 -9.39 -19.83 -17.69
N ALA A 27 -8.92 -20.56 -16.67
CA ALA A 27 -9.41 -20.36 -15.31
C ALA A 27 -8.37 -20.46 -14.19
N LEU A 28 -7.08 -20.69 -14.49
CA LEU A 28 -6.05 -20.72 -13.47
C LEU A 28 -4.82 -19.93 -13.92
N SER A 29 -4.44 -18.93 -13.10
CA SER A 29 -3.04 -18.47 -13.03
C SER A 29 -2.13 -19.69 -12.86
N SER A 30 -0.94 -19.68 -13.47
CA SER A 30 -0.04 -20.82 -13.53
C SER A 30 0.12 -21.58 -12.19
N PHE A 31 0.13 -22.91 -12.28
CA PHE A 31 0.32 -23.81 -11.14
C PHE A 31 1.23 -24.97 -11.54
N GLN A 32 1.89 -25.56 -10.55
CA GLN A 32 2.67 -26.78 -10.70
C GLN A 32 1.91 -27.97 -10.14
N LEU A 33 2.12 -29.14 -10.73
CA LEU A 33 1.54 -30.40 -10.28
C LEU A 33 2.67 -31.29 -9.74
N ARG A 34 2.47 -31.87 -8.56
CA ARG A 34 3.32 -32.95 -8.04
C ARG A 34 2.47 -34.14 -7.64
N SER A 35 2.96 -35.34 -7.91
CA SER A 35 2.30 -36.59 -7.51
C SER A 35 3.16 -37.41 -6.56
N GLU A 36 2.50 -38.18 -5.71
CA GLU A 36 3.15 -39.19 -4.87
C GLU A 36 3.88 -40.22 -5.75
N PRO A 37 5.12 -40.63 -5.38
CA PRO A 37 5.83 -41.69 -6.10
C PRO A 37 4.99 -42.97 -6.23
N GLY A 38 5.00 -43.58 -7.41
CA GLY A 38 4.28 -44.84 -7.67
C GLY A 38 2.78 -44.68 -7.93
N LEU A 39 2.24 -43.45 -7.93
CA LEU A 39 0.87 -43.21 -8.35
C LEU A 39 0.73 -43.43 -9.86
N ASP A 40 -0.34 -44.12 -10.27
CA ASP A 40 -0.62 -44.38 -11.68
C ASP A 40 -0.81 -43.05 -12.45
N PRO A 41 0.04 -42.75 -13.46
CA PRO A 41 -0.10 -41.55 -14.28
C PRO A 41 -1.46 -41.46 -14.98
N ALA A 42 -2.14 -42.58 -15.22
CA ALA A 42 -3.46 -42.61 -15.83
C ALA A 42 -4.55 -42.00 -14.93
N TRP A 43 -4.29 -41.77 -13.65
CA TRP A 43 -5.22 -41.11 -12.72
C TRP A 43 -4.92 -39.63 -12.53
N LEU A 44 -3.79 -39.13 -13.03
CA LEU A 44 -3.39 -37.74 -12.85
C LEU A 44 -4.31 -36.77 -13.61
N PRO A 45 -4.69 -35.63 -12.99
CA PRO A 45 -5.44 -34.60 -13.68
C PRO A 45 -4.51 -33.88 -14.67
N PHE A 46 -5.08 -33.34 -15.74
CA PHE A 46 -4.36 -32.55 -16.74
C PHE A 46 -3.16 -33.30 -17.37
N PRO A 47 -3.40 -34.37 -18.16
CA PRO A 47 -2.33 -35.23 -18.69
C PRO A 47 -1.32 -34.53 -19.61
N ALA A 48 -1.63 -33.33 -20.12
CA ALA A 48 -0.72 -32.51 -20.91
C ALA A 48 0.26 -31.67 -20.05
N MET A 49 0.12 -31.66 -18.73
CA MET A 49 1.01 -30.93 -17.81
C MET A 49 2.09 -31.84 -17.23
N PRO A 50 3.35 -31.39 -17.15
CA PRO A 50 4.39 -32.15 -16.47
C PRO A 50 4.08 -32.27 -14.98
N ALA A 51 4.15 -33.50 -14.46
CA ALA A 51 4.00 -33.81 -13.05
C ALA A 51 5.39 -33.96 -12.42
N GLY A 52 5.71 -33.11 -11.44
CA GLY A 52 6.85 -33.33 -10.57
C GLY A 52 6.58 -34.42 -9.53
N THR A 53 7.59 -34.78 -8.75
CA THR A 53 7.46 -35.78 -7.69
C THR A 53 7.32 -35.10 -6.33
N MET A 54 6.42 -35.62 -5.49
CA MET A 54 6.31 -35.19 -4.10
C MET A 54 7.49 -35.69 -3.26
N THR A 55 7.89 -34.91 -2.26
CA THR A 55 8.74 -35.42 -1.18
C THR A 55 7.96 -36.51 -0.44
N ALA A 56 8.59 -37.66 -0.22
CA ALA A 56 7.98 -38.78 0.50
C ALA A 56 7.51 -38.32 1.89
N ALA A 57 6.25 -38.59 2.21
CA ALA A 57 5.71 -38.36 3.54
C ALA A 57 5.88 -39.62 4.41
N PRO A 58 5.91 -39.49 5.74
CA PRO A 58 6.00 -40.62 6.65
C PRO A 58 4.90 -41.66 6.41
N HIS A 59 5.23 -42.93 6.63
CA HIS A 59 4.27 -44.03 6.60
C HIS A 59 3.40 -44.03 7.86
N GLY A 60 2.09 -44.17 7.69
CA GLY A 60 1.14 -44.30 8.80
C GLY A 60 -0.10 -45.07 8.34
N SER A 61 -0.70 -45.84 9.25
CA SER A 61 -1.94 -46.56 9.02
C SER A 61 -3.13 -45.65 9.31
N GLY A 62 -3.61 -44.91 8.31
CA GLY A 62 -4.79 -44.05 8.44
C GLY A 62 -4.84 -42.92 7.41
N PRO A 63 -5.92 -42.11 7.42
CA PRO A 63 -5.99 -40.88 6.63
C PRO A 63 -4.88 -39.91 7.03
N VAL A 64 -4.26 -39.29 6.03
CA VAL A 64 -3.19 -38.31 6.22
C VAL A 64 -3.82 -36.93 6.36
N ASP A 65 -3.36 -36.14 7.32
CA ASP A 65 -3.78 -34.74 7.43
C ASP A 65 -3.27 -33.94 6.22
N ALA A 66 -4.19 -33.33 5.47
CA ALA A 66 -3.86 -32.62 4.25
C ALA A 66 -2.97 -31.38 4.49
N LEU A 67 -3.12 -30.70 5.64
CA LEU A 67 -2.33 -29.53 5.98
C LEU A 67 -0.89 -29.94 6.35
N GLU A 68 -0.72 -31.04 7.07
CA GLU A 68 0.57 -31.64 7.35
C GLU A 68 1.26 -32.09 6.04
N LEU A 69 0.52 -32.78 5.17
CA LEU A 69 1.01 -33.18 3.85
C LEU A 69 1.55 -31.99 3.04
N MET A 70 0.79 -30.88 3.01
CA MET A 70 1.22 -29.66 2.32
C MET A 70 2.48 -29.06 2.94
N ARG A 71 2.56 -28.97 4.27
CA ARG A 71 3.73 -28.38 4.95
C ARG A 71 5.03 -29.14 4.71
N MET A 72 4.95 -30.44 4.45
CA MET A 72 6.11 -31.27 4.09
C MET A 72 6.63 -31.02 2.67
N GLN A 73 5.82 -30.46 1.77
CA GLN A 73 6.29 -30.13 0.43
C GLN A 73 6.86 -28.72 0.46
N HIS A 74 8.19 -28.62 0.59
CA HIS A 74 8.90 -27.34 0.52
C HIS A 74 8.50 -26.59 -0.77
N TRP A 75 7.70 -25.54 -0.63
CA TRP A 75 7.18 -24.73 -1.72
C TRP A 75 7.29 -23.24 -1.39
N GLY A 76 8.15 -22.53 -2.12
CA GLY A 76 8.32 -21.07 -2.03
C GLY A 76 8.12 -20.35 -3.37
N GLY A 77 7.59 -21.06 -4.37
CA GLY A 77 7.42 -20.53 -5.72
C GLY A 77 6.33 -19.48 -5.83
N PRO A 78 6.37 -18.61 -6.86
CA PRO A 78 5.33 -17.62 -7.11
C PRO A 78 4.04 -18.22 -7.67
N GLU A 79 4.01 -19.53 -7.96
CA GLU A 79 2.87 -20.26 -8.52
C GLU A 79 2.12 -21.05 -7.44
N ALA A 80 0.89 -21.49 -7.73
CA ALA A 80 0.21 -22.45 -6.87
C ALA A 80 0.79 -23.87 -7.06
N LEU A 81 0.70 -24.72 -6.04
CA LEU A 81 1.12 -26.13 -6.12
C LEU A 81 -0.07 -27.07 -5.86
N LEU A 82 -0.34 -27.95 -6.81
CA LEU A 82 -1.31 -29.05 -6.68
C LEU A 82 -0.57 -30.35 -6.37
N LEU A 83 -0.96 -31.01 -5.29
CA LEU A 83 -0.47 -32.31 -4.86
C LEU A 83 -1.52 -33.38 -5.19
N VAL A 84 -1.08 -34.52 -5.72
CA VAL A 84 -1.94 -35.69 -5.96
C VAL A 84 -1.38 -36.90 -5.22
N THR A 85 -2.17 -37.47 -4.32
CA THR A 85 -1.75 -38.61 -3.46
C THR A 85 -2.67 -39.82 -3.63
N GLY A 86 -2.08 -41.01 -3.48
CA GLY A 86 -2.78 -42.29 -3.39
C GLY A 86 -3.42 -42.54 -2.03
N ARG A 87 -3.00 -41.79 -1.00
CA ARG A 87 -3.44 -41.97 0.39
C ARG A 87 -4.74 -41.25 0.67
N ASP A 88 -5.49 -41.78 1.62
CA ASP A 88 -6.71 -41.13 2.11
C ASP A 88 -6.39 -39.80 2.81
N LEU A 89 -7.28 -38.82 2.73
CA LEU A 89 -7.06 -37.49 3.28
C LEU A 89 -8.09 -37.13 4.35
N ALA A 90 -7.59 -36.55 5.44
CA ALA A 90 -8.37 -35.83 6.43
C ALA A 90 -7.99 -34.34 6.42
N ALA A 91 -8.83 -33.50 6.99
CA ALA A 91 -8.57 -32.07 7.16
C ALA A 91 -9.08 -31.60 8.53
N PRO A 92 -8.66 -30.43 9.04
CA PRO A 92 -9.13 -29.92 10.32
C PRO A 92 -10.67 -29.87 10.41
N GLY A 93 -11.24 -30.65 11.33
CA GLY A 93 -12.70 -30.76 11.53
C GLY A 93 -13.42 -31.72 10.57
N CYS A 94 -12.72 -32.36 9.64
CA CYS A 94 -13.27 -33.33 8.69
C CYS A 94 -12.45 -34.62 8.68
N ALA A 95 -13.04 -35.72 9.15
CA ALA A 95 -12.38 -37.03 9.18
C ALA A 95 -12.06 -37.60 7.77
N SER A 96 -12.67 -37.05 6.72
CA SER A 96 -12.50 -37.49 5.34
C SER A 96 -12.75 -36.34 4.37
N VAL A 97 -11.86 -36.17 3.40
CA VAL A 97 -12.03 -35.24 2.28
C VAL A 97 -11.51 -35.84 0.97
N PHE A 98 -12.10 -35.46 -0.17
CA PHE A 98 -11.53 -35.79 -1.49
C PHE A 98 -10.32 -34.91 -1.83
N GLY A 99 -10.30 -33.69 -1.30
CA GLY A 99 -9.24 -32.72 -1.49
C GLY A 99 -9.30 -31.61 -0.45
N TYR A 100 -8.26 -30.80 -0.42
CA TYR A 100 -8.15 -29.65 0.48
C TYR A 100 -7.31 -28.56 -0.17
N ALA A 101 -7.59 -27.30 0.14
CA ALA A 101 -6.85 -26.14 -0.34
C ALA A 101 -6.51 -25.18 0.80
N ASP A 102 -5.23 -24.82 0.91
CA ASP A 102 -4.75 -23.78 1.81
C ASP A 102 -4.27 -22.55 1.00
N ARG A 103 -5.00 -21.45 1.14
CA ARG A 103 -4.73 -20.19 0.43
C ARG A 103 -3.49 -19.46 0.94
N ARG A 104 -3.06 -19.71 2.19
CA ARG A 104 -1.86 -19.11 2.78
C ARG A 104 -0.62 -19.83 2.28
N LEU A 105 -0.67 -21.16 2.21
CA LEU A 105 0.40 -21.97 1.61
C LEU A 105 0.41 -21.90 0.07
N ARG A 106 -0.70 -21.49 -0.54
CA ARG A 106 -0.93 -21.52 -2.00
C ARG A 106 -0.86 -22.94 -2.57
N MET A 107 -1.40 -23.88 -1.80
CA MET A 107 -1.31 -25.30 -2.08
C MET A 107 -2.67 -25.97 -2.04
N ALA A 108 -2.88 -26.92 -2.95
CA ALA A 108 -4.03 -27.80 -2.99
C ALA A 108 -3.57 -29.26 -2.97
N ALA A 109 -4.33 -30.14 -2.36
CA ALA A 109 -4.08 -31.58 -2.33
C ALA A 109 -5.34 -32.33 -2.73
N VAL A 110 -5.17 -33.37 -3.54
CA VAL A 110 -6.26 -34.25 -4.01
C VAL A 110 -5.88 -35.70 -3.74
N SER A 111 -6.81 -36.43 -3.13
CA SER A 111 -6.68 -37.87 -2.92
C SER A 111 -7.34 -38.65 -4.04
N THR A 112 -6.62 -39.63 -4.59
CA THR A 112 -7.21 -40.63 -5.48
C THR A 112 -7.89 -41.77 -4.69
N PHE A 113 -7.62 -41.93 -3.39
CA PHE A 113 -7.97 -43.10 -2.58
C PHE A 113 -9.46 -43.48 -2.70
N ARG A 114 -10.34 -42.50 -2.55
CA ARG A 114 -11.81 -42.67 -2.59
C ARG A 114 -12.41 -42.37 -3.97
N LEU A 115 -11.59 -42.05 -4.97
CA LEU A 115 -12.04 -41.64 -6.31
C LEU A 115 -11.89 -42.76 -7.36
N LYS A 116 -11.23 -43.86 -6.99
CA LYS A 116 -10.96 -45.00 -7.88
C LYS A 116 -12.25 -45.62 -8.40
N SER A 117 -12.17 -46.04 -9.66
CA SER A 117 -13.16 -46.82 -10.39
C SER A 117 -12.43 -47.88 -11.20
N PRO A 118 -13.07 -49.02 -11.53
CA PRO A 118 -12.54 -49.95 -12.53
C PRO A 118 -12.20 -49.27 -13.86
N ASP A 119 -12.92 -48.19 -14.21
CA ASP A 119 -12.58 -47.32 -15.32
C ASP A 119 -11.57 -46.24 -14.89
N ALA A 120 -10.33 -46.36 -15.38
CA ALA A 120 -9.26 -45.39 -15.16
C ALA A 120 -9.61 -43.99 -15.71
N ARG A 121 -10.42 -43.90 -16.77
CA ARG A 121 -10.91 -42.63 -17.33
C ARG A 121 -11.82 -41.93 -16.33
N LEU A 122 -12.77 -42.66 -15.72
CA LEU A 122 -13.64 -42.11 -14.68
C LEU A 122 -12.86 -41.69 -13.43
N THR A 123 -11.85 -42.49 -13.03
CA THR A 123 -10.95 -42.11 -11.92
C THR A 123 -10.28 -40.76 -12.20
N ARG A 124 -9.69 -40.61 -13.40
CA ARG A 124 -9.05 -39.36 -13.82
C ARG A 124 -10.02 -38.19 -13.86
N GLU A 125 -11.23 -38.42 -14.37
CA GLU A 125 -12.26 -37.39 -14.44
C GLU A 125 -12.63 -36.87 -13.04
N ARG A 126 -12.86 -37.78 -12.08
CA ARG A 126 -13.15 -37.45 -10.69
C ARG A 126 -12.01 -36.66 -10.04
N VAL A 127 -10.77 -37.12 -10.21
CA VAL A 127 -9.56 -36.42 -9.73
C VAL A 127 -9.46 -35.03 -10.33
N THR A 128 -9.72 -34.89 -11.64
CA THR A 128 -9.69 -33.59 -12.34
C THR A 128 -10.76 -32.64 -11.81
N ARG A 129 -11.97 -33.13 -11.56
CA ARG A 129 -13.03 -32.30 -10.98
C ARG A 129 -12.66 -31.80 -9.58
N VAL A 130 -12.00 -32.64 -8.75
CA VAL A 130 -11.57 -32.23 -7.40
C VAL A 130 -10.41 -31.24 -7.51
N ALA A 131 -9.43 -31.50 -8.37
CA ALA A 131 -8.32 -30.59 -8.62
C ALA A 131 -8.82 -29.20 -9.04
N ILE A 132 -9.78 -29.12 -9.95
CA ILE A 132 -10.40 -27.85 -10.35
C ILE A 132 -11.04 -27.16 -9.14
N HIS A 133 -11.83 -27.87 -8.34
CA HIS A 133 -12.46 -27.32 -7.13
C HIS A 133 -11.43 -26.70 -6.17
N GLU A 134 -10.36 -27.44 -5.84
CA GLU A 134 -9.34 -26.98 -4.90
C GLU A 134 -8.49 -25.83 -5.46
N LEU A 135 -8.14 -25.87 -6.74
CA LEU A 135 -7.42 -24.78 -7.39
C LEU A 135 -8.25 -23.48 -7.41
N LEU A 136 -9.56 -23.60 -7.64
CA LEU A 136 -10.47 -22.46 -7.57
C LEU A 136 -10.60 -21.89 -6.14
N HIS A 137 -10.42 -22.69 -5.08
CA HIS A 137 -10.28 -22.19 -3.71
C HIS A 137 -9.02 -21.33 -3.54
N LEU A 138 -7.90 -21.69 -4.17
CA LEU A 138 -6.67 -20.88 -4.16
C LEU A 138 -6.87 -19.52 -4.82
N GLU A 139 -7.69 -19.44 -5.87
CA GLU A 139 -8.12 -18.17 -6.49
C GLU A 139 -9.05 -17.32 -5.59
N GLY A 140 -9.55 -17.91 -4.51
CA GLY A 140 -10.42 -17.25 -3.54
C GLY A 140 -11.91 -17.45 -3.79
N ARG A 141 -12.29 -18.47 -4.56
CA ARG A 141 -13.70 -18.87 -4.68
C ARG A 141 -14.15 -19.59 -3.41
N ARG A 142 -15.44 -19.42 -3.09
CA ARG A 142 -16.12 -20.09 -1.97
C ARG A 142 -17.05 -21.15 -2.54
N HIS A 143 -17.50 -22.07 -1.70
CA HIS A 143 -18.51 -23.06 -2.07
C HIS A 143 -19.76 -22.41 -2.70
N CYS A 144 -20.35 -23.13 -3.64
CA CYS A 144 -21.56 -22.74 -4.35
C CYS A 144 -22.71 -23.70 -4.04
N LYS A 145 -23.94 -23.15 -4.02
CA LYS A 145 -25.16 -23.93 -3.81
C LYS A 145 -25.68 -24.61 -5.09
N ASP A 146 -25.20 -24.19 -6.26
CA ASP A 146 -25.59 -24.78 -7.55
C ASP A 146 -24.93 -26.16 -7.71
N PRO A 147 -25.70 -27.26 -7.77
CA PRO A 147 -25.17 -28.63 -7.79
C PRO A 147 -24.37 -28.98 -9.05
N PHE A 148 -24.50 -28.18 -10.13
CA PHE A 148 -23.76 -28.38 -11.37
C PHE A 148 -22.49 -27.54 -11.44
N CYS A 149 -22.26 -26.62 -10.50
CA CYS A 149 -21.08 -25.76 -10.48
C CYS A 149 -19.85 -26.52 -9.97
N ALA A 150 -18.67 -26.27 -10.56
CA ALA A 150 -17.40 -26.83 -10.08
C ALA A 150 -17.10 -26.51 -8.60
N MET A 151 -17.64 -25.40 -8.08
CA MET A 151 -17.52 -25.00 -6.66
C MET A 151 -18.58 -25.61 -5.73
N HIS A 152 -19.44 -26.51 -6.21
CA HIS A 152 -20.33 -27.26 -5.32
C HIS A 152 -19.52 -28.23 -4.45
N PRO A 153 -19.67 -28.20 -3.12
CA PRO A 153 -19.05 -29.21 -2.27
C PRO A 153 -19.69 -30.58 -2.54
N ALA A 154 -18.89 -31.63 -2.58
CA ALA A 154 -19.35 -32.99 -2.79
C ALA A 154 -18.91 -33.87 -1.62
N SER A 155 -19.87 -34.53 -0.98
CA SER A 155 -19.65 -35.41 0.18
C SER A 155 -19.57 -36.88 -0.20
N ASN A 156 -20.03 -37.22 -1.41
CA ASN A 156 -20.04 -38.57 -1.97
C ASN A 156 -19.78 -38.53 -3.49
N LEU A 157 -19.57 -39.71 -4.09
CA LEU A 157 -19.27 -39.84 -5.52
C LEU A 157 -20.44 -39.42 -6.42
N GLU A 158 -21.70 -39.61 -5.99
CA GLU A 158 -22.87 -39.20 -6.78
C GLU A 158 -22.91 -37.68 -6.94
N GLU A 159 -22.71 -36.92 -5.86
CA GLU A 159 -22.60 -35.46 -5.89
C GLU A 159 -21.39 -35.01 -6.73
N LEU A 160 -20.27 -35.73 -6.62
CA LEU A 160 -19.05 -35.49 -7.38
C LEU A 160 -19.23 -35.69 -8.88
N ASP A 161 -20.00 -36.71 -9.26
CA ASP A 161 -20.26 -37.11 -10.64
C ASP A 161 -21.37 -36.23 -11.26
N ARG A 162 -22.24 -35.63 -10.44
CA ARG A 162 -23.26 -34.67 -10.88
C ARG A 162 -22.69 -33.29 -11.24
N ARG A 163 -21.62 -32.83 -10.59
CA ARG A 163 -21.05 -31.49 -10.84
C ARG A 163 -20.39 -31.38 -12.21
N THR A 164 -20.34 -30.19 -12.81
CA THR A 164 -19.53 -29.98 -14.02
C THR A 164 -18.13 -29.48 -13.66
N MET A 165 -17.20 -29.50 -14.61
CA MET A 165 -15.90 -28.81 -14.49
C MET A 165 -16.02 -27.29 -14.68
N GLN A 166 -17.23 -26.77 -14.93
CA GLN A 166 -17.48 -25.37 -15.27
C GLN A 166 -18.01 -24.59 -14.06
N LEU A 167 -17.65 -23.30 -14.00
CA LEU A 167 -18.26 -22.37 -13.07
C LEU A 167 -19.64 -21.92 -13.56
N CYS A 168 -20.60 -21.80 -12.65
CA CYS A 168 -21.87 -21.12 -12.95
C CYS A 168 -21.64 -19.62 -13.18
N GLU A 169 -22.62 -18.92 -13.76
CA GLU A 169 -22.53 -17.49 -14.08
C GLU A 169 -22.17 -16.62 -12.88
N ARG A 170 -22.71 -16.94 -11.71
CA ARG A 170 -22.39 -16.23 -10.46
C ARG A 170 -20.93 -16.41 -10.07
N CYS A 171 -20.42 -17.63 -10.16
CA CYS A 171 -19.04 -17.94 -9.79
C CYS A 171 -18.04 -17.46 -10.85
N ARG A 172 -18.41 -17.29 -12.12
CA ARG A 172 -17.55 -16.72 -13.17
C ARG A 172 -17.18 -15.24 -12.91
N ARG A 173 -17.97 -14.51 -12.12
CA ARG A 173 -17.66 -13.11 -11.79
C ARG A 173 -16.35 -13.03 -11.00
N PRO A 174 -15.41 -12.12 -11.35
CA PRO A 174 -14.13 -12.00 -10.67
C PRO A 174 -14.29 -11.79 -9.17
N ALA A 175 -13.42 -12.44 -8.38
CA ALA A 175 -13.35 -12.18 -6.95
C ALA A 175 -12.99 -10.71 -6.72
N ARG A 176 -13.77 -9.98 -5.91
CA ARG A 176 -13.69 -8.51 -5.71
C ARG A 176 -12.44 -8.02 -4.96
N ARG A 177 -11.27 -8.64 -5.14
CA ARG A 177 -10.02 -8.30 -4.43
C ARG A 177 -9.45 -6.94 -4.87
N TRP A 178 -9.61 -6.57 -6.14
CA TRP A 178 -9.07 -5.32 -6.67
C TRP A 178 -9.80 -4.06 -6.18
N ARG A 179 -11.11 -4.13 -5.93
CA ARG A 179 -11.91 -2.98 -5.48
C ARG A 179 -11.44 -2.42 -4.13
N ALA A 180 -11.13 -3.29 -3.17
CA ALA A 180 -10.65 -2.86 -1.86
C ALA A 180 -9.25 -2.23 -1.95
N ALA A 181 -8.36 -2.80 -2.78
CA ALA A 181 -7.02 -2.25 -3.00
C ALA A 181 -7.07 -0.87 -3.67
N VAL A 182 -7.93 -0.68 -4.68
CA VAL A 182 -8.13 0.61 -5.34
C VAL A 182 -8.67 1.67 -4.38
N LEU A 183 -9.65 1.31 -3.54
CA LEU A 183 -10.19 2.23 -2.54
C LEU A 183 -9.14 2.62 -1.48
N ALA A 184 -8.33 1.66 -1.02
CA ALA A 184 -7.25 1.95 -0.07
C ALA A 184 -6.19 2.89 -0.69
N ALA A 185 -5.77 2.63 -1.93
CA ALA A 185 -4.82 3.47 -2.64
C ALA A 185 -5.36 4.90 -2.85
N ALA A 186 -6.63 5.04 -3.25
CA ALA A 186 -7.28 6.34 -3.41
C ALA A 186 -7.35 7.11 -2.07
N ALA A 187 -7.68 6.44 -0.96
CA ALA A 187 -7.72 7.06 0.36
C ALA A 187 -6.34 7.56 0.81
N CYS A 188 -5.28 6.78 0.59
CA CYS A 188 -3.90 7.20 0.87
C CYS A 188 -3.51 8.45 0.06
N LEU A 189 -3.89 8.50 -1.21
CA LEU A 189 -3.60 9.64 -2.09
C LEU A 189 -4.29 10.92 -1.58
N VAL A 190 -5.58 10.84 -1.24
CA VAL A 190 -6.36 11.97 -0.69
C VAL A 190 -5.75 12.47 0.62
N PHE A 191 -5.36 11.56 1.52
CA PHE A 191 -4.72 11.93 2.78
C PHE A 191 -3.39 12.68 2.56
N SER A 192 -2.56 12.20 1.63
CA SER A 192 -1.28 12.86 1.29
C SER A 192 -1.49 14.30 0.80
N PHE A 193 -2.47 14.53 -0.07
CA PHE A 193 -2.79 15.88 -0.55
C PHE A 193 -3.35 16.78 0.56
N ALA A 194 -4.18 16.23 1.47
CA ALA A 194 -4.71 16.99 2.60
C ALA A 194 -3.61 17.45 3.57
N VAL A 195 -2.63 16.59 3.84
CA VAL A 195 -1.46 16.93 4.68
C VAL A 195 -0.62 18.03 4.03
N ASP A 196 -0.31 17.91 2.73
CA ASP A 196 0.44 18.95 2.00
C ASP A 196 -0.27 20.31 2.02
N ALA A 197 -1.59 20.33 1.76
CA ALA A 197 -2.39 21.54 1.83
C ALA A 197 -2.39 22.18 3.23
N SER A 198 -2.49 21.36 4.28
CA SER A 198 -2.47 21.82 5.67
C SER A 198 -1.11 22.39 6.08
N LEU A 199 0.00 21.75 5.67
CA LEU A 199 1.34 22.27 5.88
C LEU A 199 1.54 23.61 5.16
N LYS A 200 1.11 23.72 3.90
CA LYS A 200 1.17 24.99 3.14
C LYS A 200 0.33 26.10 3.78
N ALA A 201 -0.80 25.77 4.39
CA ALA A 201 -1.63 26.74 5.09
C ALA A 201 -0.98 27.22 6.41
N LEU A 202 -0.32 26.33 7.15
CA LEU A 202 0.43 26.67 8.35
C LEU A 202 1.63 27.58 8.04
N VAL A 203 2.41 27.25 7.00
CA VAL A 203 3.56 28.07 6.57
C VAL A 203 3.11 29.46 6.15
N ARG A 204 1.99 29.58 5.41
CA ARG A 204 1.46 30.89 5.00
C ARG A 204 0.99 31.76 6.18
N LYS A 205 0.45 31.16 7.25
CA LYS A 205 0.15 31.90 8.49
C LYS A 205 1.40 32.37 9.23
N ALA A 206 2.54 31.71 9.01
CA ALA A 206 3.80 31.97 9.67
C ALA A 206 4.73 32.93 8.92
N SER A 207 4.23 33.72 7.96
CA SER A 207 5.00 34.80 7.31
C SER A 207 4.72 36.14 8.00
N PRO A 208 5.39 36.48 9.12
CA PRO A 208 5.11 37.70 9.88
C PRO A 208 5.69 38.96 9.25
N PHE A 209 6.61 38.82 8.28
CA PHE A 209 7.22 39.95 7.60
C PHE A 209 6.45 40.30 6.33
N SER A 210 6.16 41.57 6.14
CA SER A 210 5.59 42.11 4.91
C SER A 210 6.30 43.40 4.53
N TRP A 211 5.95 44.00 3.40
CA TRP A 211 6.49 45.31 3.02
C TRP A 211 5.37 46.21 2.52
N ARG A 212 5.59 47.53 2.58
CA ARG A 212 4.69 48.54 2.00
C ARG A 212 5.48 49.68 1.37
N ARG A 213 4.91 50.27 0.33
CA ARG A 213 5.40 51.51 -0.30
C ARG A 213 5.13 52.72 0.60
N GLN A 214 6.06 53.67 0.63
CA GLN A 214 5.95 54.98 1.25
C GLN A 214 6.30 56.07 0.21
N PRO A 215 5.93 57.35 0.44
CA PRO A 215 6.31 58.45 -0.46
C PRO A 215 7.83 58.58 -0.64
N ASP A 216 8.60 58.33 0.42
CA ASP A 216 10.07 58.50 0.45
C ASP A 216 10.82 57.14 0.48
N GLY A 217 10.23 56.08 -0.08
CA GLY A 217 10.85 54.76 -0.19
C GLY A 217 9.90 53.61 0.17
N ALA A 218 10.38 52.62 0.91
CA ALA A 218 9.61 51.46 1.33
C ALA A 218 9.97 50.99 2.74
N GLU A 219 9.03 50.33 3.39
CA GLU A 219 9.19 49.79 4.74
C GLU A 219 8.97 48.29 4.77
N VAL A 220 9.84 47.58 5.49
CA VAL A 220 9.59 46.20 5.93
C VAL A 220 8.89 46.25 7.28
N LEU A 221 7.84 45.45 7.41
CA LEU A 221 6.97 45.37 8.56
C LEU A 221 7.12 43.99 9.22
N TYR A 222 7.18 43.92 10.54
CA TYR A 222 6.92 42.70 11.31
C TYR A 222 5.57 42.85 12.01
N ARG A 223 4.60 41.97 11.71
CA ARG A 223 3.24 42.05 12.28
C ARG A 223 2.62 43.46 12.20
N LYS A 224 2.82 44.15 11.07
CA LYS A 224 2.38 45.53 10.77
C LYS A 224 3.20 46.66 11.42
N ALA A 225 4.19 46.38 12.26
CA ALA A 225 5.11 47.37 12.82
C ALA A 225 6.35 47.53 11.92
N ALA A 226 6.76 48.76 11.61
CA ALA A 226 7.93 49.01 10.78
C ALA A 226 9.23 48.63 11.49
N VAL A 227 10.03 47.78 10.85
CA VAL A 227 11.32 47.29 11.37
C VAL A 227 12.51 47.73 10.53
N LEU A 228 12.31 48.09 9.26
CA LEU A 228 13.36 48.56 8.36
C LEU A 228 12.77 49.52 7.32
N LYS A 229 13.47 50.63 7.07
CA LYS A 229 13.20 51.56 5.96
C LYS A 229 14.28 51.39 4.90
N LEU A 230 13.88 51.31 3.63
CA LEU A 230 14.76 51.17 2.48
C LEU A 230 14.36 52.15 1.38
N PRO A 231 15.31 52.60 0.55
CA PRO A 231 15.05 53.60 -0.48
C PRO A 231 14.16 53.09 -1.62
N GLY A 232 14.16 51.78 -1.87
CA GLY A 232 13.41 51.17 -2.97
C GLY A 232 12.52 50.00 -2.55
N GLU A 233 11.48 49.79 -3.35
CA GLU A 233 10.47 48.74 -3.13
C GLU A 233 11.01 47.33 -3.40
N ALA A 234 11.91 47.20 -4.38
CA ALA A 234 12.51 45.92 -4.73
C ALA A 234 13.37 45.38 -3.58
N GLU A 235 14.11 46.27 -2.92
CA GLU A 235 14.95 45.97 -1.76
C GLU A 235 14.08 45.60 -0.55
N ALA A 236 13.01 46.36 -0.26
CA ALA A 236 12.10 46.05 0.83
C ALA A 236 11.36 44.72 0.63
N ARG A 237 10.93 44.43 -0.61
CA ARG A 237 10.34 43.14 -0.95
C ARG A 237 11.31 42.00 -0.73
N THR A 238 12.53 42.12 -1.26
CA THR A 238 13.57 41.09 -1.12
C THR A 238 13.93 40.85 0.34
N ALA A 239 14.10 41.91 1.12
CA ALA A 239 14.36 41.83 2.55
C ALA A 239 13.24 41.09 3.30
N ALA A 240 11.97 41.40 3.02
CA ALA A 240 10.83 40.70 3.62
C ALA A 240 10.78 39.21 3.24
N GLU A 241 11.09 38.87 1.98
CA GLU A 241 11.15 37.48 1.52
C GLU A 241 12.26 36.69 2.22
N VAL A 242 13.46 37.27 2.35
CA VAL A 242 14.60 36.66 3.06
C VAL A 242 14.28 36.51 4.55
N LEU A 243 13.72 37.54 5.20
CA LEU A 243 13.35 37.47 6.62
C LEU A 243 12.28 36.41 6.90
N ASN A 244 11.28 36.25 6.03
CA ASN A 244 10.30 35.17 6.16
C ASN A 244 10.93 33.78 5.97
N ARG A 245 11.93 33.65 5.09
CA ARG A 245 12.68 32.40 4.94
C ARG A 245 13.45 32.07 6.21
N LEU A 246 14.21 33.04 6.74
CA LEU A 246 14.95 32.88 7.99
C LEU A 246 14.02 32.56 9.16
N PHE A 247 12.87 33.23 9.26
CA PHE A 247 11.88 32.98 10.30
C PHE A 247 11.23 31.58 10.21
N ALA A 248 11.14 31.01 9.00
CA ALA A 248 10.61 29.66 8.79
C ALA A 248 11.65 28.55 9.08
N GLU A 249 12.94 28.89 9.17
CA GLU A 249 13.99 27.94 9.51
C GLU A 249 14.00 27.64 11.02
N ILE A 250 14.17 26.36 11.36
CA ILE A 250 14.27 25.92 12.77
C ILE A 250 15.52 26.50 13.43
N ASP A 251 16.59 26.65 12.65
CA ASP A 251 17.91 27.07 13.10
C ASP A 251 18.55 28.02 12.04
N PRO A 252 18.03 29.26 11.92
CA PRO A 252 18.51 30.20 10.90
C PRO A 252 19.97 30.60 11.18
N PRO A 253 20.78 30.83 10.13
CA PRO A 253 22.12 31.36 10.30
C PRO A 253 22.07 32.77 10.92
N PRO A 254 23.05 33.13 11.76
CA PRO A 254 23.06 34.43 12.43
C PRO A 254 23.21 35.57 11.42
N LEU A 255 22.62 36.72 11.74
CA LEU A 255 22.84 37.95 11.00
C LEU A 255 24.25 38.46 11.23
N THR A 256 25.00 38.65 10.13
CA THR A 256 26.35 39.19 10.14
C THR A 256 26.41 40.46 9.30
N VAL A 257 27.19 41.44 9.75
CA VAL A 257 27.37 42.71 9.06
C VAL A 257 28.72 42.71 8.37
N ARG A 258 28.73 43.06 7.09
CA ARG A 258 29.95 43.27 6.28
C ARG A 258 30.04 44.74 5.90
N ALA A 259 31.08 45.42 6.37
CA ALA A 259 31.34 46.81 6.02
C ALA A 259 32.13 46.88 4.70
N GLU A 260 31.68 47.73 3.78
CA GLU A 260 32.28 47.96 2.46
C GLU A 260 32.42 49.48 2.28
N GLY A 261 33.41 50.07 2.95
CA GLY A 261 33.64 51.53 2.94
C GLY A 261 32.47 52.31 3.56
N PRO A 262 31.81 53.24 2.83
CA PRO A 262 30.66 54.00 3.35
C PRO A 262 29.35 53.19 3.38
N ARG A 263 29.38 51.91 2.99
CA ARG A 263 28.21 51.02 2.93
C ARG A 263 28.35 49.86 3.91
N ALA A 264 27.21 49.30 4.30
CA ALA A 264 27.14 48.07 5.05
C ALA A 264 26.11 47.11 4.44
N ARG A 265 26.44 45.82 4.43
CA ARG A 265 25.57 44.74 4.01
C ARG A 265 25.24 43.84 5.21
N VAL A 266 23.96 43.54 5.39
CA VAL A 266 23.51 42.53 6.37
C VAL A 266 23.26 41.22 5.64
N VAL A 267 23.94 40.15 6.06
CA VAL A 267 23.84 38.81 5.46
C VAL A 267 23.54 37.75 6.52
N ALA A 268 22.79 36.72 6.13
CA ALA A 268 22.53 35.53 6.92
C ALA A 268 22.92 34.31 6.08
N GLY A 269 24.04 33.66 6.40
CA GLY A 269 24.57 32.58 5.56
C GLY A 269 24.78 33.03 4.10
N PRO A 270 24.14 32.39 3.11
CA PRO A 270 24.27 32.77 1.70
C PRO A 270 23.33 33.91 1.27
N TRP A 271 22.45 34.39 2.14
CA TRP A 271 21.43 35.37 1.77
C TRP A 271 21.83 36.78 2.19
N THR A 272 21.71 37.72 1.25
CA THR A 272 21.76 39.16 1.55
C THR A 272 20.37 39.61 1.98
N VAL A 273 20.26 40.18 3.18
CA VAL A 273 18.99 40.71 3.70
C VAL A 273 18.74 42.10 3.13
N PHE A 274 19.70 43.01 3.27
CA PHE A 274 19.70 44.32 2.64
C PHE A 274 21.11 44.95 2.63
N GLU A 275 21.24 46.03 1.87
CA GLU A 275 22.40 46.92 1.83
C GLU A 275 21.97 48.34 2.20
N ILE A 276 22.83 49.08 2.90
CA ILE A 276 22.56 50.45 3.31
C ILE A 276 23.82 51.32 3.23
N ASP A 277 23.64 52.60 2.95
CA ASP A 277 24.67 53.63 3.00
C ASP A 277 24.37 54.67 4.09
N ALA A 278 25.27 55.64 4.27
CA ALA A 278 25.14 56.69 5.28
C ALA A 278 23.94 57.64 5.06
N ALA A 279 23.42 57.76 3.83
CA ALA A 279 22.26 58.59 3.53
C ALA A 279 20.97 57.88 3.97
N ALA A 280 20.86 56.59 3.66
CA ALA A 280 19.72 55.75 4.01
C ALA A 280 19.66 55.39 5.51
N SER A 281 20.77 55.47 6.24
CA SER A 281 20.84 55.26 7.70
C SER A 281 20.41 56.48 8.53
N GLY A 282 19.97 57.57 7.90
CA GLY A 282 19.57 58.80 8.60
C GLY A 282 20.74 59.57 9.22
N GLY A 283 21.92 59.48 8.59
CA GLY A 283 23.13 60.21 9.02
C GLY A 283 24.05 59.45 9.98
N TYR A 284 23.66 58.24 10.42
CA TYR A 284 24.53 57.35 11.21
C TYR A 284 25.54 56.59 10.32
N PRO A 285 26.69 56.16 10.84
CA PRO A 285 27.56 55.24 10.12
C PRO A 285 26.81 53.96 9.71
N ALA A 286 26.86 53.60 8.43
CA ALA A 286 26.08 52.48 7.87
C ALA A 286 26.32 51.16 8.61
N GLU A 287 27.57 50.89 8.99
CA GLU A 287 27.95 49.69 9.75
C GLU A 287 27.31 49.65 11.14
N GLU A 288 27.31 50.77 11.86
CA GLU A 288 26.76 50.86 13.20
C GLU A 288 25.24 50.65 13.18
N PHE A 289 24.55 51.32 12.24
CA PHE A 289 23.12 51.10 12.01
C PHE A 289 22.83 49.61 11.72
N ALA A 290 23.59 49.00 10.81
CA ALA A 290 23.40 47.60 10.43
C ALA A 290 23.62 46.64 11.61
N ARG A 291 24.62 46.88 12.47
CA ARG A 291 24.88 46.08 13.68
C ARG A 291 23.75 46.22 14.70
N GLN A 292 23.30 47.44 14.98
CA GLN A 292 22.19 47.69 15.90
C GLN A 292 20.88 47.09 15.38
N TRP A 293 20.63 47.17 14.07
CA TRP A 293 19.48 46.53 13.45
C TRP A 293 19.54 45.00 13.57
N ALA A 294 20.67 44.38 13.22
CA ALA A 294 20.84 42.93 13.30
C ALA A 294 20.63 42.42 14.72
N ALA A 295 21.20 43.10 15.72
CA ALA A 295 21.03 42.74 17.13
C ALA A 295 19.57 42.79 17.60
N ARG A 296 18.74 43.71 17.07
CA ARG A 296 17.29 43.77 17.38
C ARG A 296 16.48 42.69 16.66
N MET A 297 16.93 42.28 15.48
CA MET A 297 16.22 41.32 14.63
C MET A 297 16.52 39.86 14.96
N GLU A 298 17.72 39.58 15.45
CA GLU A 298 18.17 38.23 15.78
C GLU A 298 17.21 37.50 16.77
N PRO A 299 16.74 38.13 17.87
CA PRO A 299 15.75 37.50 18.75
C PRO A 299 14.40 37.25 18.05
N LEU A 300 13.96 38.18 17.20
CA LEU A 300 12.70 38.05 16.44
C LEU A 300 12.74 36.86 15.48
N LEU A 301 13.84 36.68 14.75
CA LEU A 301 14.06 35.55 13.85
C LEU A 301 14.16 34.21 14.60
N GLN A 302 14.62 34.24 15.85
CA GLN A 302 14.64 33.07 16.73
C GLN A 302 13.29 32.79 17.43
N GLY A 303 12.24 33.56 17.11
CA GLY A 303 10.91 33.40 17.67
C GLY A 303 10.72 33.96 19.09
N LYS A 304 11.62 34.85 19.54
CA LYS A 304 11.64 35.40 20.92
C LYS A 304 10.73 36.63 21.12
N GLY A 305 9.97 37.07 20.10
CA GLY A 305 9.08 38.24 20.19
C GLY A 305 9.84 39.58 20.36
N SER A 306 9.11 40.69 20.30
CA SER A 306 9.66 42.03 20.55
C SER A 306 9.86 42.31 22.05
N ALA A 307 10.66 43.32 22.38
CA ALA A 307 10.91 43.71 23.78
C ALA A 307 9.62 44.04 24.57
N SER A 308 8.58 44.54 23.89
CA SER A 308 7.26 44.81 24.46
C SER A 308 6.35 43.58 24.57
N GLU A 309 6.66 42.47 23.88
CA GLU A 309 5.88 41.23 23.89
C GLU A 309 6.31 40.27 25.02
N GLY A 310 7.34 40.62 25.79
CA GLY A 310 7.71 39.95 27.05
C GLY A 310 8.62 38.73 26.90
N CYS A 311 9.88 38.93 27.32
CA CYS A 311 10.75 38.05 28.14
C CYS A 311 12.15 37.76 27.51
N PRO A 312 13.24 38.33 28.07
CA PRO A 312 14.61 38.13 27.58
C PRO A 312 15.28 36.77 27.89
N ASP A 313 14.82 35.96 28.86
CA ASP A 313 15.69 34.88 29.41
C ASP A 313 15.10 33.45 29.44
N CYS A 314 13.89 33.19 28.91
CA CYS A 314 13.17 31.91 29.15
C CYS A 314 13.37 30.79 28.09
N HIS A 315 13.83 31.06 26.86
CA HIS A 315 13.62 30.11 25.75
C HIS A 315 14.86 29.49 25.08
N THR A 316 16.08 29.80 25.52
CA THR A 316 17.28 29.16 24.98
C THR A 316 17.33 27.65 25.29
N PHE A 317 16.61 27.19 26.32
CA PHE A 317 16.60 25.79 26.76
C PHE A 317 15.65 24.84 25.99
N ARG A 318 14.62 25.33 25.27
CA ARG A 318 13.69 24.42 24.56
C ARG A 318 14.05 24.09 23.11
N ARG A 319 14.95 24.86 22.48
CA ARG A 319 15.35 24.62 21.08
C ARG A 319 16.00 23.24 20.93
N GLU A 320 16.89 22.88 21.85
CA GLU A 320 17.55 21.58 21.83
C GLU A 320 16.57 20.45 22.16
N GLU A 321 15.66 20.64 23.13
CA GLU A 321 14.62 19.64 23.45
C GLU A 321 13.68 19.36 22.26
N VAL A 322 13.24 20.40 21.54
CA VAL A 322 12.38 20.24 20.36
C VAL A 322 13.14 19.56 19.22
N ARG A 323 14.40 19.94 19.00
CA ARG A 323 15.27 19.31 17.99
C ARG A 323 15.50 17.82 18.31
N GLN A 324 15.80 17.49 19.56
CA GLN A 324 15.95 16.11 20.04
C GLN A 324 14.66 15.31 19.92
N ALA A 325 13.50 15.89 20.26
CA ALA A 325 12.20 15.22 20.13
C ALA A 325 11.86 14.91 18.65
N ILE A 326 12.18 15.82 17.73
CA ILE A 326 12.01 15.59 16.28
C ILE A 326 12.95 14.49 15.78
N LEU A 327 14.23 14.52 16.19
CA LEU A 327 15.23 13.49 15.83
C LEU A 327 14.86 12.10 16.39
N GLN A 328 14.36 12.03 17.63
CA GLN A 328 13.89 10.77 18.21
C GLN A 328 12.67 10.21 17.47
N ARG A 329 11.69 11.07 17.11
CA ARG A 329 10.52 10.64 16.35
C ARG A 329 10.87 10.17 14.94
N THR A 330 11.84 10.79 14.28
CA THR A 330 12.30 10.35 12.94
C THR A 330 13.10 9.05 12.98
N ARG A 331 13.78 8.71 14.08
CA ARG A 331 14.41 7.40 14.28
C ARG A 331 13.39 6.29 14.58
N LEU A 332 12.30 6.59 15.27
CA LEU A 332 11.20 5.65 15.53
C LEU A 332 10.37 5.30 14.29
N TRP A 333 10.42 6.15 13.26
CA TRP A 333 9.70 5.97 11.99
C TRP A 333 10.54 5.33 10.88
N ARG A 334 11.86 5.17 11.07
CA ARG A 334 12.75 4.39 10.19
C ARG A 334 12.88 2.96 10.71
#